data_AF-A0A0S7WRA9-F1
#
_entry.id   AF-A0A0S7WRA9-F1
#
_cell.length_a   1.000
_cell.length_b   1.000
_cell.length_c   1.000
_cell.angle_alpha   90.00
_cell.angle_beta   90.00
_cell.angle_gamma   90.00
#
_symmetry.space_group_name_H-M   'P 1'
#
loop_
_entity.id
_entity.type
_entity.pdbx_description
1 polymer ?
#
loop_
_entity_poly.entity_id
_entity_poly.type
_entity_poly.pdbx_seq_one_letter_code
_entity_poly.pdbx_strand_id
1 'polypeptide(L)'
;MAKGRMWPAEFRDYEDPLSGAHVRQLTSYKGNSHHLYFTNPGWYAGGRKMLIGSDRDNRTNLFGIDLETGEIEQLTDLAPGNVGFLGVSVNPTREEAYFRHNREVKAVDLETRELRVLWERPEGFRWSMLNCTADGEFVCVGIYEDLSDRIRIDRNYIGFPEVWAAHPLSRIVKVAVDGSGGEVVWEEKTWIGHVNTSPTLANVLTFCHEGPWEMVDNRIWGLDLETKKAWKIRPREVEAERVGHEYWHADGIHLGYHGSRKDRPGFFGRIRYDGTDCEEFACKSQTGHIHSNDFSSIVGDGGQVIRIWKNAGDAFDGPRILAEHRSSMHIQESHPHPRFTPDGRKVVYTSNFSGYCNVYLADVPEFDSLPSVEEDET
;
A
#
# COMPACT_ATOMS: atom_id res chain seq x y z
N MET A 1 -1.94 -31.24 4.64
CA MET A 1 -1.59 -29.99 3.91
C MET A 1 -2.34 -28.86 4.59
N ALA A 2 -1.68 -27.75 4.89
CA ALA A 2 -2.31 -26.63 5.60
C ALA A 2 -3.14 -25.73 4.65
N LYS A 3 -2.81 -25.76 3.36
CA LYS A 3 -3.58 -25.12 2.28
C LYS A 3 -5.04 -25.58 2.26
N GLY A 4 -5.98 -24.63 2.19
CA GLY A 4 -7.42 -24.86 2.25
C GLY A 4 -7.97 -25.10 3.66
N ARG A 5 -7.12 -25.02 4.70
CA ARG A 5 -7.58 -25.09 6.09
C ARG A 5 -8.43 -23.88 6.42
N MET A 6 -9.60 -24.14 6.99
CA MET A 6 -10.49 -23.13 7.55
C MET A 6 -10.20 -22.94 9.04
N TRP A 7 -10.25 -21.68 9.46
CA TRP A 7 -10.15 -21.25 10.84
C TRP A 7 -11.45 -20.54 11.23
N PRO A 8 -11.93 -20.74 12.47
CA PRO A 8 -13.14 -20.07 12.94
C PRO A 8 -12.92 -18.56 13.05
N ALA A 9 -14.03 -17.83 13.11
CA ALA A 9 -13.99 -16.39 13.30
C ALA A 9 -13.27 -15.97 14.59
N GLU A 10 -12.46 -14.93 14.46
CA GLU A 10 -11.68 -14.32 15.54
C GLU A 10 -12.24 -12.93 15.93
N PHE A 11 -13.44 -12.59 15.43
CA PHE A 11 -14.05 -11.28 15.54
C PHE A 11 -14.25 -10.82 16.98
N ARG A 12 -13.90 -9.56 17.23
CA ARG A 12 -14.22 -8.85 18.46
C ARG A 12 -14.60 -7.41 18.15
N ASP A 13 -15.85 -7.07 18.47
CA ASP A 13 -16.38 -5.71 18.34
C ASP A 13 -16.14 -4.91 19.63
N TYR A 14 -15.88 -3.62 19.47
CA TYR A 14 -15.78 -2.65 20.56
C TYR A 14 -16.02 -1.23 20.05
N GLU A 15 -16.30 -0.30 20.95
CA GLU A 15 -16.29 1.13 20.66
C GLU A 15 -14.89 1.67 20.92
N ASP A 16 -14.32 2.39 19.96
CA ASP A 16 -13.05 3.05 20.12
C ASP A 16 -13.10 4.03 21.30
N PRO A 17 -12.17 3.93 22.27
CA PRO A 17 -12.25 4.70 23.51
C PRO A 17 -12.07 6.21 23.33
N LEU A 18 -11.51 6.66 22.19
CA LEU A 18 -11.29 8.09 21.92
C LEU A 18 -12.44 8.70 21.13
N SER A 19 -12.94 7.99 20.12
CA SER A 19 -13.91 8.51 19.15
C SER A 19 -15.33 7.99 19.33
N GLY A 20 -15.52 6.87 20.03
CA GLY A 20 -16.79 6.15 20.07
C GLY A 20 -17.16 5.44 18.76
N ALA A 21 -16.29 5.46 17.74
CA ALA A 21 -16.53 4.74 16.50
C ALA A 21 -16.54 3.22 16.76
N HIS A 22 -17.42 2.50 16.06
CA HIS A 22 -17.46 1.05 16.15
C HIS A 22 -16.25 0.44 15.43
N VAL A 23 -15.49 -0.41 16.12
CA VAL A 23 -14.32 -1.10 15.59
C VAL A 23 -14.47 -2.61 15.76
N ARG A 24 -14.23 -3.35 14.68
CA ARG A 24 -14.12 -4.80 14.68
C ARG A 24 -12.66 -5.21 14.51
N GLN A 25 -12.11 -5.89 15.52
CA GLN A 25 -10.87 -6.64 15.37
C GLN A 25 -11.16 -7.92 14.57
N LEU A 26 -10.43 -8.13 13.47
CA LEU A 26 -10.62 -9.23 12.53
C LEU A 26 -9.77 -10.47 12.84
N THR A 27 -8.63 -10.27 13.51
CA THR A 27 -7.70 -11.34 13.90
C THR A 27 -7.28 -11.20 15.35
N SER A 28 -7.04 -12.31 16.05
CA SER A 28 -6.55 -12.38 17.42
C SER A 28 -5.63 -13.57 17.70
N TYR A 29 -5.12 -14.23 16.65
CA TYR A 29 -4.15 -15.31 16.78
C TYR A 29 -2.86 -14.87 17.49
N LYS A 30 -2.18 -15.81 18.18
CA LYS A 30 -0.88 -15.57 18.84
C LYS A 30 0.28 -15.60 17.85
N GLY A 31 0.21 -14.73 16.85
CA GLY A 31 1.17 -14.54 15.76
C GLY A 31 0.72 -13.33 14.92
N ASN A 32 1.63 -12.73 14.16
CA ASN A 32 1.29 -11.50 13.44
C ASN A 32 0.32 -11.80 12.30
N SER A 33 -0.68 -10.94 12.16
CA SER A 33 -1.50 -10.80 10.96
C SER A 33 -1.54 -9.33 10.55
N HIS A 34 -1.44 -9.08 9.26
CA HIS A 34 -1.44 -7.73 8.72
C HIS A 34 -2.21 -7.72 7.40
N HIS A 35 -2.89 -6.60 7.10
CA HIS A 35 -3.43 -6.41 5.76
C HIS A 35 -2.32 -5.96 4.79
N LEU A 36 -2.68 -5.70 3.53
CA LEU A 36 -1.72 -5.35 2.48
C LEU A 36 -1.21 -3.90 2.61
N TYR A 37 -0.27 -3.47 1.78
CA TYR A 37 0.17 -2.08 1.73
C TYR A 37 -0.98 -1.15 1.29
N PHE A 38 -1.00 0.10 1.75
CA PHE A 38 -2.14 1.00 1.53
C PHE A 38 -2.43 1.30 0.05
N THR A 39 -1.47 1.12 -0.87
CA THR A 39 -1.70 1.24 -2.33
C THR A 39 -2.24 -0.04 -2.98
N ASN A 40 -2.10 -1.21 -2.37
CA ASN A 40 -2.56 -2.49 -2.92
C ASN A 40 -3.85 -2.98 -2.23
N PRO A 41 -5.04 -2.92 -2.89
CA PRO A 41 -6.27 -3.36 -2.25
C PRO A 41 -6.28 -4.88 -2.14
N GLY A 42 -6.63 -5.39 -0.97
CA GLY A 42 -6.73 -6.83 -0.71
C GLY A 42 -8.14 -7.41 -0.87
N TRP A 43 -9.09 -6.61 -1.36
CA TRP A 43 -10.49 -7.00 -1.48
C TRP A 43 -10.70 -7.94 -2.67
N TYR A 44 -11.45 -9.03 -2.47
CA TYR A 44 -11.82 -9.99 -3.51
C TYR A 44 -13.23 -10.55 -3.24
N ALA A 45 -13.76 -11.41 -4.12
CA ALA A 45 -15.14 -11.89 -4.05
C ALA A 45 -16.16 -10.74 -3.93
N GLY A 46 -16.02 -9.72 -4.78
CA GLY A 46 -16.88 -8.53 -4.78
C GLY A 46 -16.79 -7.66 -3.52
N GLY A 47 -15.68 -7.75 -2.78
CA GLY A 47 -15.46 -7.00 -1.54
C GLY A 47 -15.96 -7.70 -0.28
N ARG A 48 -16.54 -8.91 -0.41
CA ARG A 48 -16.94 -9.72 0.74
C ARG A 48 -15.75 -10.28 1.50
N LYS A 49 -14.64 -10.54 0.82
CA LYS A 49 -13.44 -11.13 1.42
C LYS A 49 -12.22 -10.22 1.28
N MET A 50 -11.25 -10.40 2.17
CA MET A 50 -9.99 -9.65 2.18
C MET A 50 -8.78 -10.56 2.36
N LEU A 51 -7.69 -10.27 1.64
CA LEU A 51 -6.40 -10.92 1.79
C LEU A 51 -5.61 -10.35 2.97
N ILE A 52 -4.97 -11.22 3.74
CA ILE A 52 -4.06 -10.87 4.84
C ILE A 52 -2.81 -11.75 4.79
N GLY A 53 -1.67 -11.19 5.18
CA GLY A 53 -0.50 -11.99 5.56
C GLY A 53 -0.65 -12.45 7.00
N SER A 54 -0.34 -13.70 7.31
CA SER A 54 -0.41 -14.19 8.70
C SER A 54 0.65 -15.24 9.01
N ASP A 55 1.20 -15.19 10.22
CA ASP A 55 2.19 -16.11 10.78
C ASP A 55 1.55 -17.35 11.46
N ARG A 56 0.25 -17.59 11.24
CA ARG A 56 -0.46 -18.75 11.79
C ARG A 56 0.26 -20.06 11.49
N ASP A 57 0.24 -20.98 12.46
CA ASP A 57 0.98 -22.25 12.41
C ASP A 57 2.50 -22.06 12.22
N ASN A 58 3.06 -20.99 12.79
CA ASN A 58 4.49 -20.67 12.81
C ASN A 58 5.12 -20.51 11.41
N ARG A 59 4.32 -20.12 10.42
CA ARG A 59 4.78 -19.83 9.05
C ARG A 59 3.97 -18.72 8.42
N THR A 60 4.66 -17.77 7.80
CA THR A 60 4.02 -16.68 7.07
C THR A 60 3.40 -17.20 5.78
N ASN A 61 2.08 -17.15 5.67
CA ASN A 61 1.32 -17.49 4.46
C ASN A 61 0.27 -16.41 4.15
N LEU A 62 -0.31 -16.52 2.96
CA LEU A 62 -1.44 -15.69 2.54
C LEU A 62 -2.73 -16.36 2.99
N PHE A 63 -3.63 -15.57 3.58
CA PHE A 63 -4.94 -16.00 4.01
C PHE A 63 -6.00 -15.08 3.44
N GLY A 64 -7.22 -15.60 3.35
CA GLY A 64 -8.41 -14.84 3.05
C GLY A 64 -9.34 -14.81 4.25
N ILE A 65 -9.86 -13.65 4.63
CA ILE A 65 -10.91 -13.52 5.64
C ILE A 65 -12.24 -13.17 4.97
N ASP A 66 -13.31 -13.86 5.34
CA ASP A 66 -14.68 -13.48 4.99
C ASP A 66 -15.17 -12.42 5.98
N LEU A 67 -15.55 -11.23 5.48
CA LEU A 67 -15.91 -10.09 6.32
C LEU A 67 -17.33 -10.21 6.90
N GLU A 68 -18.17 -11.09 6.34
CA GLU A 68 -19.50 -11.38 6.87
C GLU A 68 -19.45 -12.43 7.98
N THR A 69 -18.76 -13.56 7.73
CA THR A 69 -18.75 -14.70 8.67
C THR A 69 -17.58 -14.66 9.65
N GLY A 70 -16.48 -13.98 9.28
CA GLY A 70 -15.22 -13.97 10.01
C GLY A 70 -14.36 -15.21 9.81
N GLU A 71 -14.82 -16.20 9.05
CA GLU A 71 -14.01 -17.39 8.75
C GLU A 71 -12.73 -17.00 8.00
N ILE A 72 -11.63 -17.66 8.38
CA ILE A 72 -10.32 -17.36 7.80
C ILE A 72 -9.77 -18.59 7.11
N GLU A 73 -9.44 -18.45 5.84
CA GLU A 73 -8.98 -19.52 4.97
C GLU A 73 -7.50 -19.38 4.66
N GLN A 74 -6.74 -20.48 4.76
CA GLN A 74 -5.35 -20.52 4.34
C GLN A 74 -5.23 -20.75 2.82
N LEU A 75 -4.74 -19.75 2.08
CA LEU A 75 -4.65 -19.78 0.62
C LEU A 75 -3.33 -20.37 0.12
N THR A 76 -2.26 -20.23 0.90
CA THR A 76 -0.92 -20.76 0.56
C THR A 76 -0.31 -21.62 1.66
N ASP A 77 0.58 -22.53 1.26
CA ASP A 77 1.39 -23.37 2.15
C ASP A 77 2.81 -23.37 1.59
N LEU A 78 3.49 -22.22 1.75
CA LEU A 78 4.78 -21.94 1.15
C LEU A 78 5.93 -22.58 1.94
N ALA A 79 6.97 -22.98 1.21
CA ALA A 79 8.25 -23.30 1.82
C ALA A 79 8.83 -22.06 2.53
N PRO A 80 9.57 -22.23 3.64
CA PRO A 80 10.27 -21.14 4.30
C PRO A 80 11.13 -20.34 3.32
N GLY A 81 11.12 -19.02 3.44
CA GLY A 81 11.83 -18.14 2.52
C GLY A 81 11.41 -16.69 2.67
N ASN A 82 11.92 -15.84 1.77
CA ASN A 82 11.54 -14.44 1.73
C ASN A 82 10.14 -14.32 1.10
N VAL A 83 9.17 -13.86 1.88
CA VAL A 83 7.82 -13.53 1.41
C VAL A 83 7.55 -12.05 1.63
N GLY A 84 6.79 -11.43 0.73
CA GLY A 84 6.47 -10.01 0.80
C GLY A 84 5.00 -9.74 0.59
N PHE A 85 4.14 -10.16 1.52
CA PHE A 85 2.68 -10.10 1.37
C PHE A 85 2.10 -8.69 1.43
N LEU A 86 2.79 -7.70 2.00
CA LEU A 86 2.36 -6.30 1.88
C LEU A 86 2.17 -5.87 0.41
N GLY A 87 3.01 -6.38 -0.50
CA GLY A 87 2.94 -6.07 -1.92
C GLY A 87 2.11 -7.07 -2.74
N VAL A 88 1.18 -7.81 -2.14
CA VAL A 88 0.25 -8.66 -2.90
C VAL A 88 -0.63 -7.77 -3.76
N SER A 89 -0.94 -8.18 -4.99
CA SER A 89 -1.93 -7.51 -5.85
C SER A 89 -3.03 -8.48 -6.23
N VAL A 90 -4.28 -8.10 -6.02
CA VAL A 90 -5.45 -8.83 -6.53
C VAL A 90 -5.60 -8.52 -8.03
N ASN A 91 -6.02 -9.51 -8.81
CA ASN A 91 -6.43 -9.31 -10.20
C ASN A 91 -7.83 -8.65 -10.23
N PRO A 92 -8.02 -7.53 -10.94
CA PRO A 92 -9.31 -6.83 -10.96
C PRO A 92 -10.40 -7.54 -11.76
N THR A 93 -10.06 -8.50 -12.63
CA THR A 93 -10.98 -9.16 -13.57
C THR A 93 -11.24 -10.63 -13.25
N ARG A 94 -10.49 -11.24 -12.32
CA ARG A 94 -10.69 -12.62 -11.86
C ARG A 94 -10.23 -12.85 -10.42
N GLU A 95 -10.70 -13.93 -9.82
CA GLU A 95 -10.34 -14.35 -8.45
C GLU A 95 -8.92 -14.94 -8.38
N GLU A 96 -7.90 -14.10 -8.58
CA GLU A 96 -6.48 -14.46 -8.54
C GLU A 96 -5.68 -13.35 -7.85
N ALA A 97 -4.58 -13.71 -7.17
CA ALA A 97 -3.67 -12.75 -6.57
C ALA A 97 -2.20 -13.05 -6.88
N TYR A 98 -1.38 -12.01 -6.91
CA TYR A 98 0.03 -12.08 -7.26
C TYR A 98 0.91 -11.63 -6.11
N PHE A 99 2.02 -12.33 -5.89
CA PHE A 99 2.94 -12.01 -4.81
C PHE A 99 4.35 -12.50 -5.11
N ARG A 100 5.31 -12.03 -4.31
CA ARG A 100 6.72 -12.43 -4.40
C ARG A 100 7.01 -13.51 -3.38
N HIS A 101 7.70 -14.56 -3.81
CA HIS A 101 8.28 -15.57 -2.92
C HIS A 101 9.68 -15.93 -3.42
N ASN A 102 10.69 -15.68 -2.58
CA ASN A 102 12.10 -15.80 -2.93
C ASN A 102 12.46 -14.97 -4.17
N ARG A 103 12.73 -15.61 -5.31
CA ARG A 103 13.03 -14.95 -6.59
C ARG A 103 11.88 -15.04 -7.59
N GLU A 104 10.72 -15.55 -7.19
CA GLU A 104 9.59 -15.77 -8.09
C GLU A 104 8.47 -14.75 -7.85
N VAL A 105 7.87 -14.29 -8.95
CA VAL A 105 6.50 -13.78 -8.97
C VAL A 105 5.58 -14.98 -9.13
N LYS A 106 4.69 -15.19 -8.16
CA LYS A 106 3.71 -16.28 -8.15
C LYS A 106 2.30 -15.72 -8.28
N ALA A 107 1.43 -16.52 -8.90
CA ALA A 107 -0.01 -16.36 -8.86
C ALA A 107 -0.63 -17.40 -7.92
N VAL A 108 -1.68 -17.02 -7.21
CA VAL A 108 -2.58 -17.92 -6.49
C VAL A 108 -4.00 -17.70 -6.97
N ASP A 109 -4.65 -18.75 -7.45
CA ASP A 109 -6.09 -18.75 -7.71
C ASP A 109 -6.82 -18.74 -6.36
N LEU A 110 -7.73 -17.80 -6.13
CA LEU A 110 -8.38 -17.60 -4.83
C LEU A 110 -9.53 -18.58 -4.57
N GLU A 111 -9.97 -19.33 -5.60
CA GLU A 111 -11.01 -20.35 -5.48
C GLU A 111 -10.42 -21.76 -5.34
N THR A 112 -9.47 -22.11 -6.21
CA THR A 112 -8.83 -23.44 -6.27
C THR A 112 -7.58 -23.51 -5.41
N ARG A 113 -7.06 -22.34 -5.00
CA ARG A 113 -5.79 -22.16 -4.29
C ARG A 113 -4.58 -22.52 -5.15
N GLU A 114 -4.72 -22.92 -6.42
CA GLU A 114 -3.61 -23.35 -7.27
C GLU A 114 -2.50 -22.30 -7.36
N LEU A 115 -1.24 -22.73 -7.26
CA LEU A 115 -0.07 -21.85 -7.34
C LEU A 115 0.64 -22.02 -8.67
N ARG A 116 0.92 -20.90 -9.35
CA ARG A 116 1.71 -20.86 -10.58
C ARG A 116 2.87 -19.90 -10.44
N VAL A 117 4.02 -20.25 -11.00
CA VAL A 117 5.16 -19.31 -11.14
C VAL A 117 4.98 -18.58 -12.47
N LEU A 118 4.95 -17.25 -12.44
CA LEU A 118 4.81 -16.42 -13.64
C LEU A 118 6.17 -16.00 -14.19
N TRP A 119 7.09 -15.65 -13.29
CA TRP A 119 8.38 -15.10 -13.67
C TRP A 119 9.39 -15.22 -12.54
N GLU A 120 10.67 -15.35 -12.89
CA GLU A 120 11.79 -15.42 -11.97
C GLU A 120 12.70 -14.20 -12.14
N ARG A 121 12.97 -13.51 -11.03
CA ARG A 121 13.85 -12.35 -10.97
C ARG A 121 15.31 -12.76 -11.25
N PRO A 122 16.03 -12.00 -12.10
CA PRO A 122 17.45 -12.22 -12.30
C PRO A 122 18.24 -12.10 -10.99
N GLU A 123 19.38 -12.80 -10.94
CA GLU A 123 20.36 -12.63 -9.87
C GLU A 123 20.92 -11.20 -9.85
N GLY A 124 21.43 -10.76 -8.70
CA GLY A 124 21.99 -9.41 -8.53
C GLY A 124 20.94 -8.29 -8.43
N PHE A 125 19.65 -8.62 -8.34
CA PHE A 125 18.57 -7.66 -8.09
C PHE A 125 17.85 -7.97 -6.78
N ARG A 126 17.25 -6.95 -6.18
CA ARG A 126 16.26 -6.99 -5.10
C ARG A 126 14.88 -6.62 -5.65
N TRP A 127 13.86 -6.89 -4.85
CA TRP A 127 12.50 -6.57 -5.22
C TRP A 127 12.10 -5.16 -4.81
N SER A 128 11.36 -4.48 -5.68
CA SER A 128 10.45 -3.40 -5.34
C SER A 128 9.00 -3.91 -5.32
N MET A 129 8.03 -3.01 -5.35
CA MET A 129 6.60 -3.33 -5.33
C MET A 129 6.13 -3.98 -6.63
N LEU A 130 4.98 -4.68 -6.57
CA LEU A 130 4.26 -5.16 -7.74
C LEU A 130 2.79 -4.77 -7.70
N ASN A 131 2.17 -4.64 -8.88
CA ASN A 131 0.76 -4.36 -9.04
C ASN A 131 0.22 -4.94 -10.38
N CYS A 132 -1.06 -5.26 -10.43
CA CYS A 132 -1.72 -5.86 -11.59
C CYS A 132 -2.41 -4.80 -12.44
N THR A 133 -2.26 -4.87 -13.77
CA THR A 133 -2.91 -3.96 -14.71
C THR A 133 -4.45 -4.06 -14.63
N ALA A 134 -5.14 -2.97 -14.97
CA ALA A 134 -6.60 -2.85 -14.88
C ALA A 134 -7.38 -3.92 -15.67
N ASP A 135 -6.80 -4.43 -16.76
CA ASP A 135 -7.37 -5.52 -17.57
C ASP A 135 -7.10 -6.91 -16.98
N GLY A 136 -6.22 -7.02 -15.99
CA GLY A 136 -5.81 -8.27 -15.36
C GLY A 136 -4.85 -9.12 -16.20
N GLU A 137 -4.26 -8.58 -17.27
CA GLU A 137 -3.41 -9.35 -18.19
C GLU A 137 -1.93 -9.38 -17.78
N PHE A 138 -1.46 -8.37 -17.03
CA PHE A 138 -0.07 -8.23 -16.65
C PHE A 138 0.13 -7.89 -15.16
N VAL A 139 1.24 -8.36 -14.60
CA VAL A 139 1.79 -7.89 -13.34
C VAL A 139 3.01 -7.03 -13.64
N CYS A 140 2.98 -5.76 -13.23
CA CYS A 140 4.12 -4.87 -13.29
C CYS A 140 4.89 -4.97 -11.97
N VAL A 141 6.19 -5.28 -12.04
CA VAL A 141 7.06 -5.43 -10.86
C VAL A 141 8.33 -4.60 -11.02
N GLY A 142 8.66 -3.82 -9.99
CA GLY A 142 9.93 -3.13 -9.91
C GLY A 142 11.04 -4.02 -9.33
N ILE A 143 12.25 -3.89 -9.84
CA ILE A 143 13.47 -4.52 -9.28
C ILE A 143 14.61 -3.51 -9.32
N TYR A 144 15.55 -3.62 -8.39
CA TYR A 144 16.71 -2.73 -8.32
C TYR A 144 17.97 -3.51 -7.95
N GLU A 145 19.15 -3.05 -8.38
CA GLU A 145 20.43 -3.69 -8.12
C GLU A 145 20.63 -4.01 -6.64
N ASP A 146 21.05 -5.24 -6.34
CA ASP A 146 21.34 -5.66 -4.98
C ASP A 146 22.72 -5.15 -4.55
N LEU A 147 22.73 -4.18 -3.65
CA LEU A 147 23.95 -3.56 -3.13
C LEU A 147 24.33 -4.07 -1.72
N SER A 148 23.71 -5.17 -1.28
CA SER A 148 23.84 -5.62 0.12
C SER A 148 25.22 -6.17 0.50
N ASP A 149 26.08 -6.44 -0.47
CA ASP A 149 27.49 -6.77 -0.28
C ASP A 149 28.33 -5.56 0.18
N ARG A 150 27.87 -4.34 -0.12
CA ARG A 150 28.59 -3.09 0.15
C ARG A 150 27.83 -2.09 1.03
N ILE A 151 26.50 -2.12 1.02
CA ILE A 151 25.65 -1.22 1.81
C ILE A 151 24.70 -2.05 2.66
N ARG A 152 24.79 -1.87 3.99
CA ARG A 152 23.86 -2.50 4.92
C ARG A 152 22.50 -1.82 4.82
N ILE A 153 21.49 -2.58 4.41
CA ILE A 153 20.09 -2.15 4.39
C ILE A 153 19.31 -2.94 5.43
N ASP A 154 18.50 -2.27 6.24
CA ASP A 154 17.57 -2.93 7.15
C ASP A 154 16.12 -2.42 7.01
N ARG A 155 15.22 -2.96 7.85
CA ARG A 155 13.79 -2.63 7.83
C ARG A 155 13.47 -1.25 8.45
N ASN A 156 14.45 -0.57 9.06
CA ASN A 156 14.34 0.75 9.69
C ASN A 156 15.04 1.83 8.85
N TYR A 157 15.18 1.61 7.55
CA TYR A 157 15.79 2.56 6.60
C TYR A 157 17.28 2.85 6.85
N ILE A 158 18.02 2.00 7.59
CA ILE A 158 19.48 2.07 7.59
C ILE A 158 19.99 1.81 6.16
N GLY A 159 20.97 2.59 5.71
CA GLY A 159 21.53 2.48 4.36
C GLY A 159 20.73 3.19 3.26
N PHE A 160 19.57 3.78 3.60
CA PHE A 160 18.67 4.37 2.63
C PHE A 160 19.28 5.56 1.85
N PRO A 161 19.96 6.54 2.50
CA PRO A 161 20.70 7.58 1.78
C PRO A 161 21.84 7.02 0.91
N GLU A 162 22.54 5.98 1.37
CA GLU A 162 23.67 5.38 0.68
C GLU A 162 23.24 4.61 -0.57
N VAL A 163 22.12 3.89 -0.53
CA VAL A 163 21.56 3.22 -1.72
C VAL A 163 21.09 4.26 -2.73
N TRP A 164 20.39 5.31 -2.28
CA TRP A 164 19.97 6.40 -3.15
C TRP A 164 21.17 7.03 -3.86
N ALA A 165 22.22 7.39 -3.12
CA ALA A 165 23.44 8.00 -3.65
C ALA A 165 24.24 7.06 -4.57
N ALA A 166 24.04 5.74 -4.46
CA ALA A 166 24.70 4.76 -5.31
C ALA A 166 24.07 4.62 -6.71
N HIS A 167 22.90 5.22 -6.95
CA HIS A 167 22.20 5.19 -8.24
C HIS A 167 22.07 3.76 -8.82
N PRO A 168 21.46 2.82 -8.05
CA PRO A 168 21.36 1.42 -8.48
C PRO A 168 20.64 1.30 -9.81
N LEU A 169 21.06 0.35 -10.64
CA LEU A 169 20.30 -0.01 -11.84
C LEU A 169 18.93 -0.54 -11.41
N SER A 170 17.86 0.11 -11.84
CA SER A 170 16.49 -0.33 -11.57
C SER A 170 15.74 -0.60 -12.86
N ARG A 171 14.76 -1.51 -12.78
CA ARG A 171 13.91 -1.93 -13.89
C ARG A 171 12.46 -2.04 -13.44
N ILE A 172 11.55 -1.71 -14.35
CA ILE A 172 10.14 -2.11 -14.26
C ILE A 172 9.93 -3.21 -15.30
N VAL A 173 9.45 -4.36 -14.84
CA VAL A 173 9.19 -5.54 -15.67
C VAL A 173 7.68 -5.74 -15.76
N LYS A 174 7.16 -5.83 -16.98
CA LYS A 174 5.78 -6.22 -17.29
C LYS A 174 5.75 -7.73 -17.50
N VAL A 175 5.13 -8.46 -16.58
CA VAL A 175 5.06 -9.93 -16.57
C VAL A 175 3.68 -10.37 -17.01
N ALA A 176 3.59 -11.21 -18.04
CA ALA A 176 2.33 -11.75 -18.53
C ALA A 176 1.79 -12.81 -17.57
N VAL A 177 0.50 -12.72 -17.23
CA VAL A 177 -0.12 -13.61 -16.23
C VAL A 177 -0.39 -15.02 -16.80
N ASP A 178 -0.40 -15.17 -18.11
CA ASP A 178 -0.44 -16.47 -18.78
C ASP A 178 0.88 -17.26 -18.64
N GLY A 179 1.94 -16.64 -18.11
CA GLY A 179 3.26 -17.25 -17.95
C GLY A 179 4.14 -17.19 -19.20
N SER A 180 3.76 -16.43 -20.23
CA SER A 180 4.54 -16.28 -21.46
C SER A 180 5.86 -15.53 -21.27
N GLY A 181 6.05 -14.86 -20.13
CA GLY A 181 7.33 -14.27 -19.71
C GLY A 181 7.21 -12.84 -19.22
N GLY A 182 8.37 -12.19 -19.07
CA GLY A 182 8.49 -10.81 -18.61
C GLY A 182 9.30 -9.95 -19.57
N GLU A 183 8.86 -8.71 -19.76
CA GLU A 183 9.49 -7.70 -20.60
C GLU A 183 9.92 -6.50 -19.74
N VAL A 184 11.17 -6.04 -19.89
CA VAL A 184 11.59 -4.77 -19.30
C VAL A 184 10.94 -3.62 -20.09
N VAL A 185 10.08 -2.86 -19.42
CA VAL A 185 9.36 -1.72 -20.00
C VAL A 185 9.99 -0.38 -19.61
N TRP A 186 10.82 -0.37 -18.56
CA TRP A 186 11.59 0.80 -18.15
C TRP A 186 12.88 0.37 -17.44
N GLU A 187 13.98 1.09 -17.68
CA GLU A 187 15.28 0.86 -17.05
C GLU A 187 16.03 2.18 -16.88
N GLU A 188 16.61 2.41 -15.70
CA GLU A 188 17.45 3.58 -15.43
C GLU A 188 18.39 3.37 -14.23
N LYS A 189 19.37 4.27 -14.07
CA LYS A 189 20.27 4.32 -12.91
C LYS A 189 19.75 5.26 -11.83
N THR A 190 18.58 4.90 -11.32
CA THR A 190 17.91 5.57 -10.21
C THR A 190 17.22 4.50 -9.39
N TRP A 191 17.12 4.66 -8.06
CA TRP A 191 16.43 3.69 -7.24
C TRP A 191 14.91 3.76 -7.47
N ILE A 192 14.32 2.77 -8.16
CA ILE A 192 12.88 2.75 -8.44
C ILE A 192 12.11 2.04 -7.31
N GLY A 193 11.09 2.73 -6.81
CA GLY A 193 10.12 2.24 -5.83
C GLY A 193 8.69 2.25 -6.35
N HIS A 194 7.79 1.77 -5.49
CA HIS A 194 6.36 2.13 -5.53
C HIS A 194 5.66 2.00 -6.89
N VAL A 195 5.89 0.88 -7.59
CA VAL A 195 5.21 0.57 -8.85
C VAL A 195 3.72 0.31 -8.59
N ASN A 196 2.86 1.21 -9.07
CA ASN A 196 1.41 1.17 -8.90
C ASN A 196 0.71 1.32 -10.27
N THR A 197 0.05 0.29 -10.77
CA THR A 197 -0.75 0.36 -12.00
C THR A 197 -2.05 1.12 -11.76
N SER A 198 -2.53 1.84 -12.77
CA SER A 198 -3.84 2.48 -12.70
C SER A 198 -4.94 1.41 -12.57
N PRO A 199 -5.96 1.62 -11.73
CA PRO A 199 -7.09 0.71 -11.62
C PRO A 199 -8.05 0.75 -12.82
N THR A 200 -7.94 1.72 -13.73
CA THR A 200 -8.84 1.86 -14.89
C THR A 200 -8.13 1.99 -16.24
N LEU A 201 -6.86 2.39 -16.25
CA LEU A 201 -6.03 2.53 -17.46
C LEU A 201 -4.99 1.40 -17.52
N ALA A 202 -5.25 0.36 -18.31
CA ALA A 202 -4.39 -0.82 -18.37
C ALA A 202 -2.95 -0.54 -18.82
N ASN A 203 -2.74 0.49 -19.63
CA ASN A 203 -1.43 0.87 -20.17
C ASN A 203 -0.68 1.91 -19.32
N VAL A 204 -1.22 2.37 -18.19
CA VAL A 204 -0.61 3.43 -17.38
C VAL A 204 -0.29 2.92 -15.98
N LEU A 205 0.91 3.22 -15.51
CA LEU A 205 1.31 3.05 -14.11
C LEU A 205 2.06 4.26 -13.59
N THR A 206 2.17 4.36 -12.27
CA THR A 206 3.12 5.23 -11.59
C THR A 206 4.25 4.44 -10.94
N PHE A 207 5.39 5.08 -10.80
CA PHE A 207 6.51 4.62 -9.99
C PHE A 207 7.17 5.84 -9.34
N CYS A 208 8.12 5.58 -8.43
CA CYS A 208 8.86 6.66 -7.80
C CYS A 208 10.37 6.48 -7.86
N HIS A 209 11.08 7.59 -7.70
CA HIS A 209 12.46 7.59 -7.29
C HIS A 209 12.51 7.51 -5.75
N GLU A 210 13.07 6.43 -5.22
CA GLU A 210 13.32 6.26 -3.79
C GLU A 210 14.56 7.00 -3.35
N GLY A 211 14.51 7.57 -2.14
CA GLY A 211 15.62 8.31 -1.55
C GLY A 211 15.12 9.29 -0.49
N PRO A 212 16.04 9.97 0.23
CA PRO A 212 15.66 11.02 1.17
C PRO A 212 14.75 12.04 0.49
N TRP A 213 13.57 12.29 1.06
CA TRP A 213 12.47 12.97 0.36
C TRP A 213 12.86 14.34 -0.21
N GLU A 214 13.68 15.08 0.52
CA GLU A 214 14.18 16.40 0.15
C GLU A 214 15.21 16.37 -0.98
N MET A 215 15.88 15.22 -1.19
CA MET A 215 16.96 15.02 -2.14
C MET A 215 16.49 14.43 -3.47
N VAL A 216 15.33 13.77 -3.50
CA VAL A 216 14.74 13.20 -4.72
C VAL A 216 14.33 14.32 -5.68
N ASP A 217 14.67 14.18 -6.97
CA ASP A 217 14.44 15.23 -7.98
C ASP A 217 12.95 15.39 -8.33
N ASN A 218 12.24 14.28 -8.40
CA ASN A 218 10.82 14.20 -8.65
C ASN A 218 10.31 12.87 -8.09
N ARG A 219 9.27 12.90 -7.25
CA ARG A 219 8.77 11.69 -6.61
C ARG A 219 7.86 10.90 -7.55
N ILE A 220 6.87 11.55 -8.17
CA ILE A 220 5.78 10.86 -8.86
C ILE A 220 6.07 10.81 -10.36
N TRP A 221 6.30 9.62 -10.89
CA TRP A 221 6.52 9.41 -12.32
C TRP A 221 5.40 8.57 -12.91
N GLY A 222 4.92 8.95 -14.09
CA GLY A 222 4.07 8.09 -14.91
C GLY A 222 4.90 7.28 -15.88
N LEU A 223 4.41 6.09 -16.25
CA LEU A 223 4.95 5.25 -17.30
C LEU A 223 3.80 4.72 -18.16
N ASP A 224 3.95 4.85 -19.47
CA ASP A 224 3.07 4.27 -20.46
C ASP A 224 3.71 2.96 -20.95
N LEU A 225 3.01 1.85 -20.74
CA LEU A 225 3.50 0.49 -20.96
C LEU A 225 3.63 0.10 -22.45
N GLU A 226 2.95 0.83 -23.34
CA GLU A 226 2.99 0.58 -24.78
C GLU A 226 4.15 1.33 -25.42
N THR A 227 4.24 2.63 -25.15
CA THR A 227 5.27 3.52 -25.69
C THR A 227 6.59 3.44 -24.93
N LYS A 228 6.58 2.87 -23.72
CA LYS A 228 7.72 2.78 -22.79
C LYS A 228 8.32 4.13 -22.44
N LYS A 229 7.47 5.16 -22.38
CA LYS A 229 7.88 6.52 -22.03
C LYS A 229 7.48 6.83 -20.61
N ALA A 230 8.45 7.25 -19.80
CA ALA A 230 8.19 7.85 -18.50
C ALA A 230 8.05 9.38 -18.61
N TRP A 231 7.25 9.98 -17.73
CA TRP A 231 7.13 11.44 -17.58
C TRP A 231 6.99 11.83 -16.12
N LYS A 232 7.36 13.08 -15.80
CA LYS A 232 7.18 13.65 -14.47
C LYS A 232 5.71 13.99 -14.27
N ILE A 233 5.11 13.46 -13.20
CA ILE A 233 3.83 13.91 -12.68
C ILE A 233 4.16 14.78 -11.47
N ARG A 234 3.56 15.96 -11.40
CA ARG A 234 3.79 16.89 -10.29
C ARG A 234 5.31 17.16 -10.08
N PRO A 235 5.96 17.93 -10.96
CA PRO A 235 7.32 18.41 -10.73
C PRO A 235 7.47 19.11 -9.38
N ARG A 236 8.66 19.06 -8.79
CA ARG A 236 8.96 19.87 -7.60
C ARG A 236 8.79 21.35 -7.92
N GLU A 237 8.15 22.06 -7.01
CA GLU A 237 7.93 23.50 -7.15
C GLU A 237 9.04 24.29 -6.45
N VAL A 238 9.58 23.75 -5.35
CA VAL A 238 10.63 24.39 -4.56
C VAL A 238 11.73 23.42 -4.14
N GLU A 239 12.92 23.96 -3.92
CA GLU A 239 14.09 23.24 -3.39
C GLU A 239 13.78 22.62 -2.02
N ALA A 240 14.28 21.41 -1.76
CA ALA A 240 14.05 20.63 -0.54
C ALA A 240 12.57 20.31 -0.22
N GLU A 241 11.63 20.54 -1.13
CA GLU A 241 10.26 20.05 -1.02
C GLU A 241 10.22 18.52 -0.87
N ARG A 242 9.31 18.04 -0.02
CA ARG A 242 9.05 16.63 0.27
C ARG A 242 7.68 16.28 -0.30
N VAL A 243 7.61 15.31 -1.22
CA VAL A 243 6.36 14.74 -1.76
C VAL A 243 6.47 13.22 -1.73
N GLY A 244 5.39 12.53 -1.37
CA GLY A 244 5.38 11.07 -1.33
C GLY A 244 4.05 10.46 -0.90
N HIS A 245 4.11 9.15 -0.68
CA HIS A 245 2.95 8.28 -0.45
C HIS A 245 1.85 8.48 -1.49
N GLU A 246 2.25 8.56 -2.76
CA GLU A 246 1.35 8.73 -3.89
C GLU A 246 0.54 7.45 -4.19
N TYR A 247 -0.77 7.57 -4.41
CA TYR A 247 -1.66 6.44 -4.69
C TYR A 247 -2.71 6.82 -5.73
N TRP A 248 -3.27 5.84 -6.42
CA TRP A 248 -4.38 6.05 -7.35
C TRP A 248 -5.70 6.24 -6.59
N HIS A 249 -6.48 7.23 -7.00
CA HIS A 249 -7.91 7.27 -6.70
C HIS A 249 -8.66 6.15 -7.45
N ALA A 250 -9.87 5.84 -7.02
CA ALA A 250 -10.70 4.78 -7.59
C ALA A 250 -11.07 5.01 -9.07
N ASP A 251 -11.05 6.27 -9.54
CA ASP A 251 -11.28 6.60 -10.96
C ASP A 251 -10.12 6.18 -11.88
N GLY A 252 -8.95 5.88 -11.30
CA GLY A 252 -7.72 5.48 -11.98
C GLY A 252 -7.10 6.52 -12.91
N ILE A 253 -7.54 7.77 -12.84
CA ILE A 253 -6.97 8.87 -13.60
C ILE A 253 -6.39 9.96 -12.70
N HIS A 254 -6.80 10.02 -11.42
CA HIS A 254 -6.21 10.92 -10.43
C HIS A 254 -5.35 10.17 -9.42
N LEU A 255 -4.32 10.86 -8.95
CA LEU A 255 -3.40 10.43 -7.91
C LEU A 255 -3.59 11.32 -6.69
N GLY A 256 -3.76 10.71 -5.53
CA GLY A 256 -3.66 11.36 -4.23
C GLY A 256 -2.22 11.29 -3.72
N TYR A 257 -1.76 12.32 -3.01
CA TYR A 257 -0.44 12.37 -2.40
C TYR A 257 -0.43 13.39 -1.24
N HIS A 258 0.65 13.41 -0.48
CA HIS A 258 0.91 14.48 0.49
C HIS A 258 2.37 14.89 0.47
N GLY A 259 2.65 15.99 1.15
CA GLY A 259 4.00 16.52 1.22
C GLY A 259 4.16 17.65 2.20
N SER A 260 5.35 18.23 2.21
CA SER A 260 5.69 19.42 3.00
C SER A 260 6.76 20.26 2.31
N ARG A 261 6.76 21.56 2.64
CA ARG A 261 7.70 22.58 2.17
C ARG A 261 8.14 23.44 3.36
N LYS A 262 9.23 24.20 3.22
CA LYS A 262 9.72 25.07 4.32
C LYS A 262 8.69 26.08 4.82
N ASP A 263 7.82 26.56 3.93
CA ASP A 263 6.75 27.52 4.19
C ASP A 263 5.38 26.87 4.43
N ARG A 264 5.27 25.55 4.24
CA ARG A 264 4.01 24.78 4.34
C ARG A 264 4.28 23.43 5.03
N PRO A 265 4.02 23.31 6.35
CA PRO A 265 4.42 22.14 7.14
C PRO A 265 3.78 20.83 6.67
N GLY A 266 2.63 20.90 6.01
CA GLY A 266 2.00 19.78 5.32
C GLY A 266 0.99 20.23 4.27
N PHE A 267 0.71 19.36 3.30
CA PHE A 267 -0.39 19.54 2.34
C PHE A 267 -0.87 18.19 1.80
N PHE A 268 -2.14 18.16 1.41
CA PHE A 268 -2.73 17.09 0.59
C PHE A 268 -2.80 17.54 -0.85
N GLY A 269 -2.55 16.63 -1.78
CA GLY A 269 -2.60 16.90 -3.20
C GLY A 269 -3.43 15.86 -3.95
N ARG A 270 -4.12 16.32 -4.99
CA ARG A 270 -4.68 15.50 -6.06
C ARG A 270 -4.15 16.03 -7.39
N ILE A 271 -3.76 15.14 -8.28
CA ILE A 271 -3.35 15.50 -9.65
C ILE A 271 -3.77 14.43 -10.65
N ARG A 272 -4.10 14.82 -11.88
CA ARG A 272 -4.34 13.86 -12.96
C ARG A 272 -3.02 13.22 -13.42
N TYR A 273 -3.08 11.98 -13.89
CA TYR A 273 -1.90 11.21 -14.31
C TYR A 273 -1.07 11.86 -15.42
N ASP A 274 -1.66 12.76 -16.21
CA ASP A 274 -0.97 13.53 -17.26
C ASP A 274 -0.36 14.85 -16.74
N GLY A 275 -0.42 15.12 -15.43
CA GLY A 275 0.10 16.31 -14.79
C GLY A 275 -0.85 17.52 -14.82
N THR A 276 -2.08 17.36 -15.28
CA THR A 276 -3.12 18.41 -15.26
C THR A 276 -4.03 18.26 -14.04
N ASP A 277 -5.00 19.18 -13.87
CA ASP A 277 -6.02 19.14 -12.79
C ASP A 277 -5.40 18.96 -11.38
N CYS A 278 -4.40 19.77 -11.06
CA CYS A 278 -3.70 19.74 -9.78
C CYS A 278 -4.42 20.61 -8.73
N GLU A 279 -4.73 20.02 -7.58
CA GLU A 279 -5.30 20.70 -6.42
C GLU A 279 -4.46 20.37 -5.17
N GLU A 280 -4.01 21.39 -4.43
CA GLU A 280 -3.23 21.20 -3.19
C GLU A 280 -3.75 22.06 -2.02
N PHE A 281 -4.19 21.40 -0.95
CA PHE A 281 -4.72 22.03 0.26
C PHE A 281 -3.75 21.89 1.43
N ALA A 282 -3.64 22.94 2.24
CA ALA A 282 -2.74 22.91 3.39
C ALA A 282 -3.24 21.90 4.43
N CYS A 283 -2.30 21.20 5.07
CA CYS A 283 -2.55 20.33 6.21
C CYS A 283 -1.52 20.69 7.28
N LYS A 284 -1.95 21.02 8.50
CA LYS A 284 -1.02 21.36 9.58
C LYS A 284 -0.63 20.14 10.41
N SER A 285 -1.30 19.02 10.20
CA SER A 285 -1.10 17.79 10.95
C SER A 285 -0.10 16.85 10.28
N GLN A 286 0.64 16.10 11.10
CA GLN A 286 1.43 14.97 10.60
C GLN A 286 0.50 13.87 10.05
N THR A 287 0.79 13.37 8.86
CA THR A 287 -0.11 12.50 8.08
C THR A 287 0.31 11.04 8.05
N GLY A 288 1.61 10.75 8.06
CA GLY A 288 2.12 9.39 7.87
C GLY A 288 1.76 8.86 6.46
N HIS A 289 1.35 7.60 6.35
CA HIS A 289 0.66 7.08 5.17
C HIS A 289 -0.74 7.66 5.13
N ILE A 290 -1.20 7.98 3.91
CA ILE A 290 -2.56 8.42 3.67
C ILE A 290 -3.19 7.65 2.52
N HIS A 291 -4.52 7.58 2.50
CA HIS A 291 -5.29 7.00 1.41
C HIS A 291 -6.65 7.69 1.29
N SER A 292 -7.20 7.68 0.09
CA SER A 292 -8.58 8.06 -0.22
C SER A 292 -9.10 7.32 -1.45
N ASN A 293 -10.42 7.13 -1.56
CA ASN A 293 -11.04 6.59 -2.79
C ASN A 293 -11.20 7.67 -3.86
N ASP A 294 -11.42 8.91 -3.43
CA ASP A 294 -11.50 10.13 -4.23
C ASP A 294 -10.95 11.29 -3.38
N PHE A 295 -11.15 12.56 -3.77
CA PHE A 295 -10.66 13.70 -2.98
C PHE A 295 -11.69 14.25 -1.98
N SER A 296 -12.75 13.51 -1.67
CA SER A 296 -13.79 13.95 -0.73
C SER A 296 -13.39 13.73 0.72
N SER A 297 -12.65 12.67 1.02
CA SER A 297 -12.20 12.32 2.37
C SER A 297 -10.86 11.60 2.34
N ILE A 298 -9.98 11.90 3.29
CA ILE A 298 -8.63 11.30 3.40
C ILE A 298 -8.52 10.64 4.76
N VAL A 299 -7.91 9.46 4.83
CA VAL A 299 -7.49 8.83 6.09
C VAL A 299 -5.98 8.77 6.19
N GLY A 300 -5.44 8.84 7.41
CA GLY A 300 -4.00 8.78 7.65
C GLY A 300 -3.63 8.19 9.01
N ASP A 301 -2.37 7.76 9.14
CA ASP A 301 -1.84 7.07 10.33
C ASP A 301 -0.81 7.88 11.13
N GLY A 302 -0.77 9.20 10.93
CA GLY A 302 0.07 10.09 11.72
C GLY A 302 -0.25 10.03 13.22
N GLY A 303 0.77 9.74 14.04
CA GLY A 303 0.67 9.71 15.50
C GLY A 303 0.34 8.32 16.06
N GLN A 304 -0.71 8.22 16.87
CA GLN A 304 -1.17 6.97 17.49
C GLN A 304 -2.66 6.69 17.18
N VAL A 305 -3.25 7.46 16.26
CA VAL A 305 -4.66 7.40 15.89
C VAL A 305 -4.82 7.42 14.37
N ILE A 306 -5.84 6.74 13.87
CA ILE A 306 -6.32 6.88 12.51
C ILE A 306 -7.06 8.20 12.44
N ARG A 307 -6.58 9.11 11.60
CA ARG A 307 -7.16 10.42 11.37
C ARG A 307 -8.00 10.40 10.12
N ILE A 308 -9.07 11.20 10.10
CA ILE A 308 -9.88 11.46 8.92
C ILE A 308 -10.01 12.96 8.69
N TRP A 309 -9.92 13.36 7.42
CA TRP A 309 -10.18 14.72 6.93
C TRP A 309 -11.28 14.68 5.89
N LYS A 310 -12.05 15.77 5.78
CA LYS A 310 -13.14 15.92 4.80
C LYS A 310 -12.92 17.16 3.95
N ASN A 311 -13.05 17.03 2.64
CA ASN A 311 -12.92 18.15 1.73
C ASN A 311 -14.17 19.05 1.83
N ALA A 312 -13.97 20.32 2.19
CA ALA A 312 -14.99 21.35 2.30
C ALA A 312 -15.10 22.24 1.05
N GLY A 313 -14.30 21.97 0.01
CA GLY A 313 -14.27 22.67 -1.26
C GLY A 313 -13.09 23.65 -1.39
N ASP A 314 -12.84 24.48 -0.38
CA ASP A 314 -11.74 25.45 -0.33
C ASP A 314 -10.60 25.05 0.62
N ALA A 315 -10.85 24.06 1.50
CA ALA A 315 -9.90 23.46 2.41
C ALA A 315 -10.34 22.04 2.82
N PHE A 316 -9.47 21.32 3.51
CA PHE A 316 -9.87 20.13 4.26
C PHE A 316 -10.22 20.50 5.70
N ASP A 317 -11.39 20.07 6.17
CA ASP A 317 -11.77 20.07 7.57
C ASP A 317 -11.16 18.84 8.27
N GLY A 318 -10.81 18.99 9.55
CA GLY A 318 -10.11 17.99 10.36
C GLY A 318 -8.66 18.37 10.71
N PRO A 319 -7.87 17.43 11.26
CA PRO A 319 -8.22 16.03 11.45
C PRO A 319 -9.24 15.77 12.55
N ARG A 320 -10.02 14.70 12.37
CA ARG A 320 -10.80 14.06 13.43
C ARG A 320 -10.29 12.65 13.69
N ILE A 321 -10.46 12.16 14.92
CA ILE A 321 -10.02 10.82 15.32
C ILE A 321 -11.08 9.81 14.89
N LEU A 322 -10.69 8.83 14.07
CA LEU A 322 -11.54 7.70 13.71
C LEU A 322 -11.33 6.50 14.65
N ALA A 323 -10.08 6.18 14.97
CA ALA A 323 -9.76 5.05 15.86
C ALA A 323 -8.37 5.20 16.46
N GLU A 324 -8.16 4.71 17.67
CA GLU A 324 -6.84 4.50 18.25
C GLU A 324 -6.17 3.28 17.59
N HIS A 325 -4.96 3.44 17.05
CA HIS A 325 -4.16 2.31 16.57
C HIS A 325 -3.01 1.99 17.51
N ARG A 326 -2.32 2.97 18.11
CA ARG A 326 -1.18 2.73 19.03
C ARG A 326 -0.11 1.74 18.53
N SER A 327 0.07 1.69 17.22
CA SER A 327 1.06 0.79 16.62
C SER A 327 2.46 1.28 16.95
N SER A 328 3.36 0.33 17.20
CA SER A 328 4.80 0.58 17.31
C SER A 328 5.43 1.12 16.03
N MET A 329 4.83 0.83 14.86
CA MET A 329 5.35 1.15 13.53
C MET A 329 6.83 0.77 13.34
N HIS A 330 7.29 -0.29 14.02
CA HIS A 330 8.70 -0.70 13.98
C HIS A 330 9.10 -1.38 12.67
N ILE A 331 8.16 -2.03 12.00
CA ILE A 331 8.34 -2.64 10.68
C ILE A 331 7.09 -2.41 9.85
N GLN A 332 7.19 -2.50 8.53
CA GLN A 332 6.06 -2.25 7.62
C GLN A 332 4.83 -3.11 7.92
N GLU A 333 5.01 -4.34 8.40
CA GLU A 333 3.90 -5.22 8.79
C GLU A 333 3.15 -4.74 10.04
N SER A 334 3.74 -3.88 10.87
CA SER A 334 3.05 -3.24 11.98
C SER A 334 2.54 -1.85 11.64
N HIS A 335 2.87 -1.27 10.48
CA HIS A 335 2.32 0.03 10.08
C HIS A 335 0.80 -0.07 9.86
N PRO A 336 0.01 0.93 10.29
CA PRO A 336 -1.43 0.87 10.13
C PRO A 336 -1.92 0.85 8.70
N HIS A 337 -1.25 1.57 7.77
CA HIS A 337 -1.59 1.56 6.35
C HIS A 337 -3.11 1.74 6.08
N PRO A 338 -3.77 2.75 6.69
CA PRO A 338 -5.22 2.85 6.70
C PRO A 338 -5.76 2.95 5.30
N ARG A 339 -6.81 2.18 5.02
CA ARG A 339 -7.44 2.17 3.70
C ARG A 339 -8.95 2.08 3.82
N PHE A 340 -9.64 2.91 3.04
CA PHE A 340 -11.09 2.80 2.91
C PHE A 340 -11.51 1.48 2.25
N THR A 341 -12.66 0.97 2.67
CA THR A 341 -13.42 0.02 1.84
C THR A 341 -13.87 0.69 0.54
N PRO A 342 -14.17 -0.06 -0.53
CA PRO A 342 -14.56 0.53 -1.82
C PRO A 342 -15.78 1.46 -1.73
N ASP A 343 -16.70 1.20 -0.80
CA ASP A 343 -17.88 2.03 -0.53
C ASP A 343 -17.62 3.23 0.40
N GLY A 344 -16.39 3.38 0.91
CA GLY A 344 -15.97 4.47 1.80
C GLY A 344 -16.51 4.38 3.23
N ARG A 345 -17.25 3.33 3.58
CA ARG A 345 -17.97 3.25 4.87
C ARG A 345 -17.12 2.74 6.03
N LYS A 346 -16.00 2.09 5.75
CA LYS A 346 -15.11 1.52 6.76
C LYS A 346 -13.66 1.78 6.41
N VAL A 347 -12.78 1.72 7.40
CA VAL A 347 -11.32 1.81 7.23
C VAL A 347 -10.67 0.58 7.83
N VAL A 348 -9.93 -0.16 7.00
CA VAL A 348 -9.06 -1.24 7.48
C VAL A 348 -7.72 -0.66 7.92
N TYR A 349 -7.17 -1.17 9.01
CA TYR A 349 -5.83 -0.84 9.47
C TYR A 349 -5.19 -2.01 10.23
N THR A 350 -3.85 -2.01 10.32
CA THR A 350 -3.10 -2.96 11.15
C THR A 350 -2.64 -2.30 12.45
N SER A 351 -2.60 -3.06 13.54
CA SER A 351 -1.89 -2.61 14.74
C SER A 351 -1.37 -3.76 15.59
N ASN A 352 -0.26 -3.52 16.29
CA ASN A 352 0.27 -4.41 17.31
C ASN A 352 0.09 -3.91 18.74
N PHE A 353 -0.86 -3.00 19.01
CA PHE A 353 -1.09 -2.49 20.38
C PHE A 353 -1.47 -3.61 21.37
N SER A 354 -2.02 -4.72 20.89
CA SER A 354 -2.36 -5.90 21.69
C SER A 354 -1.22 -6.93 21.80
N GLY A 355 0.00 -6.59 21.36
CA GLY A 355 1.19 -7.45 21.40
C GLY A 355 1.62 -7.96 20.02
N TYR A 356 0.76 -8.74 19.34
CA TYR A 356 0.96 -9.16 17.94
C TYR A 356 0.24 -8.22 16.99
N CYS A 357 0.72 -8.11 15.74
CA CYS A 357 -0.02 -7.41 14.70
C CYS A 357 -1.37 -8.10 14.48
N ASN A 358 -2.44 -7.31 14.45
CA ASN A 358 -3.78 -7.73 14.12
C ASN A 358 -4.40 -6.77 13.12
N VAL A 359 -5.39 -7.26 12.40
CA VAL A 359 -6.15 -6.46 11.44
C VAL A 359 -7.44 -5.98 12.09
N TYR A 360 -7.77 -4.71 11.88
CA TYR A 360 -8.92 -4.02 12.45
C TYR A 360 -9.72 -3.35 11.33
N LEU A 361 -11.02 -3.21 11.53
CA LEU A 361 -11.95 -2.55 10.62
C LEU A 361 -12.81 -1.57 11.42
N ALA A 362 -12.61 -0.28 11.22
CA ALA A 362 -13.38 0.78 11.88
C ALA A 362 -14.51 1.27 10.97
N ASP A 363 -15.71 1.42 11.49
CA ASP A 363 -16.82 2.07 10.79
C ASP A 363 -16.57 3.59 10.75
N VAL A 364 -16.87 4.22 9.61
CA VAL A 364 -16.77 5.67 9.43
C VAL A 364 -18.15 6.28 9.73
N PRO A 365 -18.35 6.89 10.92
CA PRO A 365 -19.60 7.56 11.24
C PRO A 365 -19.70 8.93 10.55
N GLU A 366 -20.75 9.68 10.87
CA GLU A 366 -20.83 11.08 10.45
C GLU A 366 -19.59 11.85 10.89
N PHE A 367 -18.95 12.53 9.94
CA PHE A 367 -17.68 13.22 10.18
C PHE A 367 -17.76 14.16 11.39
N ASP A 368 -18.86 14.89 11.52
CA ASP A 368 -19.05 15.88 12.59
C ASP A 368 -19.24 15.27 13.99
N SER A 369 -19.54 13.96 14.10
CA SER A 369 -19.63 13.28 15.39
C SER A 369 -18.27 12.86 15.94
N LEU A 370 -17.24 12.81 15.11
CA LEU A 370 -15.89 12.43 15.53
C LEU A 370 -15.20 13.59 16.27
N PRO A 371 -14.40 13.30 17.31
CA PRO A 371 -13.68 14.34 18.05
C PRO A 371 -12.55 14.93 17.19
N SER A 372 -12.39 16.25 17.25
CA SER A 372 -11.28 16.96 16.64
C SER A 372 -9.97 16.69 17.37
N VAL A 373 -8.86 16.67 16.64
CA VAL A 373 -7.52 16.73 17.23
C VAL A 373 -7.07 18.20 17.17
N GLU A 374 -6.57 18.75 18.28
CA GLU A 374 -5.86 20.02 18.20
C GLU A 374 -4.60 19.82 17.35
N GLU A 375 -4.45 20.63 16.31
CA GLU A 375 -3.27 20.58 15.46
C GLU A 375 -2.09 21.16 16.24
N ASP A 376 -1.32 20.32 16.91
CA ASP A 376 -0.06 20.75 17.50
C ASP A 376 0.85 21.27 16.37
N GLU A 377 1.16 22.57 16.41
CA GLU A 377 2.22 23.18 15.60
C GLU A 377 3.54 22.51 16.01
N THR A 378 4.01 21.53 15.21
CA THR A 378 5.31 20.88 15.42
C THR A 378 6.36 21.45 14.48
#